data_AF-W0F6B8-F1
#
_entry.id   AF-W0F6B8-F1
#
_cell.length_a   1.000
_cell.length_b   1.000
_cell.length_c   1.000
_cell.angle_alpha   90.00
_cell.angle_beta   90.00
_cell.angle_gamma   90.00
#
_symmetry.space_group_name_H-M   'P 1'
#
loop_
_entity.id
_entity.type
_entity.pdbx_description
1 polymer ?
#
loop_
_entity_poly.entity_id
_entity_poly.type
_entity_poly.pdbx_seq_one_letter_code
_entity_poly.pdbx_strand_id
1 'polypeptide(L)'
;MTSEQIGSVIKKQNRPVFEIWFKSRSSIKGLFIQTTDYNELKLKNFWRIVDESRIAEYDKTGNKDLARVFYGDGFTKLEITG
;
A
#
# COMPACT_ATOMS: atom_id res chain seq x y z
N MET A 1 -11.40 -1.42 4.95
CA MET A 1 -11.88 -0.52 3.87
C MET A 1 -12.15 -1.35 2.61
N THR A 2 -13.08 -0.95 1.74
CA THR A 2 -13.34 -1.68 0.49
C THR A 2 -12.24 -1.45 -0.54
N SER A 3 -12.14 -2.35 -1.53
CA SER A 3 -11.12 -2.24 -2.58
C SER A 3 -11.30 -0.99 -3.44
N GLU A 4 -12.54 -0.54 -3.65
CA GLU A 4 -12.87 0.68 -4.37
C GLU A 4 -12.47 1.94 -3.59
N GLN A 5 -12.74 1.98 -2.28
CA GLN A 5 -12.34 3.09 -1.40
C GLN A 5 -10.82 3.24 -1.36
N ILE A 6 -10.09 2.14 -1.20
CA ILE A 6 -8.61 2.18 -1.18
C ILE A 6 -8.09 2.58 -2.57
N GLY A 7 -8.65 1.99 -3.62
CA GLY A 7 -8.27 2.28 -5.01
C GLY A 7 -8.48 3.74 -5.43
N SER A 8 -9.49 4.43 -4.90
CA SER A 8 -9.71 5.85 -5.19
C SER A 8 -8.70 6.75 -4.48
N VAL A 9 -8.30 6.40 -3.26
CA VAL A 9 -7.32 7.15 -2.46
C VAL A 9 -5.92 7.07 -3.05
N ILE A 10 -5.48 5.87 -3.48
CA ILE A 10 -4.10 5.65 -3.94
C ILE A 10 -3.83 6.09 -5.39
N LYS A 11 -4.87 6.40 -6.17
CA LYS A 11 -4.75 6.86 -7.57
C LYS A 11 -4.15 8.26 -7.73
N LYS A 12 -3.79 8.94 -6.64
CA LYS A 12 -3.24 10.30 -6.69
C LYS A 12 -1.87 10.33 -7.37
N GLN A 13 -1.68 11.29 -8.27
CA GLN A 13 -0.45 11.54 -9.01
C GLN A 13 0.66 12.03 -8.06
N ASN A 14 1.33 11.13 -7.32
CA ASN A 14 2.70 11.35 -6.85
C ASN A 14 3.38 10.17 -6.14
N ARG A 15 2.87 8.93 -6.23
CA ARG A 15 3.34 7.81 -5.37
C ARG A 15 3.46 8.24 -3.88
N PRO A 16 2.40 8.83 -3.28
CA PRO A 16 2.50 9.31 -1.91
C PRO A 16 2.75 8.17 -0.92
N VAL A 17 3.55 8.45 0.11
CA VAL A 17 3.66 7.59 1.28
C VAL A 17 2.39 7.79 2.11
N PHE A 18 1.82 6.68 2.58
CA PHE A 18 0.64 6.70 3.42
C PHE A 18 0.99 6.17 4.80
N GLU A 19 0.43 6.81 5.83
CA GLU A 19 0.20 6.13 7.08
C GLU A 19 -1.10 5.30 6.95
N ILE A 20 -1.00 4.02 7.29
CA ILE A 20 -2.06 3.02 7.15
C ILE A 20 -2.37 2.50 8.55
N TRP A 21 -3.59 2.73 9.02
CA TRP A 21 -4.06 2.21 10.31
C TRP A 21 -4.82 0.90 10.12
N PHE A 22 -4.69 0.02 11.10
CA PHE A 22 -5.29 -1.31 11.08
C PHE A 22 -6.20 -1.51 12.28
N LYS A 23 -7.15 -2.43 12.17
CA LYS A 23 -8.05 -2.81 13.27
C LYS A 23 -7.32 -3.47 14.44
N SER A 24 -6.32 -4.31 14.14
CA SER A 24 -5.73 -5.25 15.10
C SER A 24 -4.23 -5.09 15.33
N ARG A 25 -3.61 -4.02 14.78
CA ARG A 25 -2.16 -3.78 14.91
C ARG A 25 -1.82 -2.29 14.73
N SER A 26 -0.59 -1.95 15.08
CA SER A 26 -0.03 -0.61 14.89
C SER A 26 -0.09 -0.15 13.44
N SER A 27 -0.21 1.16 13.25
CA SER A 27 -0.10 1.75 11.92
C SER A 27 1.28 1.52 11.33
N ILE A 28 1.35 1.53 10.00
CA ILE A 28 2.62 1.49 9.26
C ILE A 28 2.65 2.68 8.31
N LYS A 29 3.85 3.15 7.98
CA LYS A 29 4.07 4.08 6.88
C LYS A 29 4.59 3.33 5.68
N GLY A 30 3.99 3.55 4.52
CA GLY A 30 4.41 2.82 3.33
C GLY A 30 3.79 3.31 2.03
N LEU A 31 4.40 2.83 0.96
CA LEU A 31 4.03 3.15 -0.40
C LEU A 31 3.26 1.99 -1.03
N PHE A 32 2.06 2.26 -1.52
CA PHE A 32 1.32 1.33 -2.37
C PHE A 32 2.01 1.20 -3.72
N ILE A 33 2.27 -0.02 -4.17
CA ILE A 33 2.90 -0.30 -5.46
C ILE A 33 1.96 -1.04 -6.40
N GLN A 34 2.11 -0.78 -7.69
CA GLN A 34 1.39 -1.48 -8.75
C GLN A 34 2.36 -2.38 -9.50
N THR A 35 2.14 -3.68 -9.39
CA THR A 35 2.88 -4.74 -10.07
C THR A 35 1.96 -5.48 -11.04
N THR A 36 2.49 -6.46 -11.77
CA THR A 36 1.73 -7.24 -12.78
C THR A 36 0.48 -7.91 -12.22
N ASP A 37 0.50 -8.32 -10.95
CA ASP A 37 -0.59 -8.93 -10.19
C ASP A 37 -1.55 -7.91 -9.54
N TYR A 38 -1.38 -6.61 -9.77
CA TYR A 38 -2.15 -5.56 -9.10
C TYR A 38 -3.66 -5.71 -9.29
N ASN A 39 -4.12 -6.00 -10.50
CA ASN A 39 -5.55 -6.15 -10.78
C ASN A 39 -6.14 -7.36 -10.04
N GLU A 40 -5.42 -8.49 -10.02
CA GLU A 40 -5.84 -9.70 -9.30
C GLU A 40 -5.89 -9.49 -7.79
N LEU A 41 -4.87 -8.85 -7.23
CA LEU A 41 -4.83 -8.51 -5.81
C LEU A 41 -5.97 -7.55 -5.44
N LYS A 42 -6.19 -6.50 -6.24
CA LYS A 42 -7.26 -5.53 -6.02
C LYS A 42 -8.64 -6.17 -6.01
N LEU A 43 -8.93 -7.11 -6.93
CA LEU A 43 -10.20 -7.86 -6.95
C LEU A 43 -10.46 -8.61 -5.64
N LYS A 44 -9.39 -9.09 -4.99
CA LYS A 44 -9.42 -9.79 -3.70
C LYS A 44 -9.21 -8.86 -2.49
N ASN A 45 -9.21 -7.54 -2.70
CA ASN A 45 -8.90 -6.52 -1.69
C ASN A 45 -7.52 -6.69 -1.03
N PHE A 46 -6.53 -7.18 -1.77
CA PHE A 46 -5.14 -7.23 -1.35
C PHE A 46 -4.32 -6.08 -1.94
N TRP A 47 -3.36 -5.59 -1.15
CA TRP A 47 -2.56 -4.43 -1.51
C TRP A 47 -1.09 -4.69 -1.18
N ARG A 48 -0.21 -4.51 -2.17
CA ARG A 48 1.25 -4.52 -1.97
C ARG A 48 1.70 -3.17 -1.47
N ILE A 49 2.41 -3.18 -0.34
CA ILE A 49 2.91 -1.98 0.31
C ILE A 49 4.39 -2.18 0.63
N VAL A 50 5.21 -1.24 0.19
CA VAL A 50 6.63 -1.14 0.56
C VAL A 50 6.70 -0.28 1.82
N ASP A 51 7.33 -0.80 2.87
CA ASP A 51 7.57 -0.05 4.10
C ASP A 51 8.45 1.18 3.83
N GLU A 52 8.19 2.30 4.53
CA GLU A 52 8.95 3.54 4.38
C GLU A 52 10.47 3.33 4.42
N SER A 53 10.97 2.47 5.31
CA SER A 53 12.40 2.17 5.44
C SER A 53 13.01 1.49 4.21
N ARG A 54 12.19 0.89 3.35
CA ARG A 54 12.60 0.12 2.16
C ARG A 54 12.30 0.83 0.84
N ILE A 55 11.63 1.97 0.86
CA ILE A 55 11.26 2.70 -0.37
C ILE A 55 12.52 3.07 -1.17
N ALA A 56 13.57 3.58 -0.52
CA ALA A 56 14.80 3.96 -1.20
C ALA A 56 15.51 2.79 -1.89
N GLU A 57 15.44 1.58 -1.31
CA GLU A 57 15.99 0.37 -1.92
C GLU A 57 15.10 -0.12 -3.07
N TYR A 58 13.79 -0.07 -2.88
CA TYR A 58 12.82 -0.42 -3.91
C TYR A 58 12.96 0.48 -5.15
N ASP A 59 13.13 1.79 -4.96
CA ASP A 59 13.31 2.72 -6.09
C ASP A 59 14.61 2.48 -6.87
N LYS A 60 15.66 1.98 -6.20
CA LYS A 60 16.94 1.64 -6.87
C LYS A 60 16.88 0.31 -7.61
N THR A 61 16.22 -0.68 -7.02
CA THR A 61 16.31 -2.09 -7.48
C THR A 61 15.07 -2.58 -8.22
N GLY A 62 13.92 -1.94 -8.00
CA GLY A 62 12.63 -2.46 -8.42
C GLY A 62 12.25 -3.79 -7.74
N ASN A 63 12.95 -4.18 -6.67
CA ASN A 63 12.78 -5.49 -6.06
C ASN A 63 11.44 -5.60 -5.33
N LYS A 64 10.51 -6.38 -5.90
CA LYS A 64 9.16 -6.58 -5.39
C LYS A 64 9.11 -7.31 -4.05
N ASP A 65 10.17 -8.02 -3.68
CA ASP A 65 10.27 -8.75 -2.40
C ASP A 65 10.44 -7.81 -1.19
N LEU A 66 10.71 -6.53 -1.45
CA LEU A 66 10.71 -5.49 -0.43
C LEU A 66 9.30 -5.10 0.01
N ALA A 67 8.28 -5.43 -0.79
CA ALA A 67 6.88 -5.19 -0.48
C ALA A 67 6.26 -6.35 0.30
N ARG A 68 5.26 -6.03 1.11
CA ARG A 68 4.39 -7.02 1.78
C ARG A 68 2.95 -6.86 1.30
N VAL A 69 2.24 -7.98 1.23
CA VAL A 69 0.82 -7.98 0.86
C VAL A 69 -0.03 -7.85 2.12
N PHE A 70 -1.01 -6.95 2.08
CA PHE A 70 -1.94 -6.71 3.18
C PHE A 70 -3.38 -6.81 2.70
N TYR A 71 -4.25 -7.32 3.57
CA TYR A 71 -5.70 -7.40 3.31
C TYR A 71 -6.37 -6.08 3.70
N GLY A 72 -7.02 -5.42 2.72
CA GLY A 72 -7.62 -4.09 2.86
C GLY A 72 -8.79 -4.02 3.84
N ASP A 73 -9.44 -5.14 4.14
CA ASP A 73 -10.49 -5.25 5.17
C ASP A 73 -9.96 -4.94 6.59
N GLY A 74 -8.66 -5.15 6.79
CA GLY A 74 -7.97 -4.78 8.02
C GLY A 74 -7.75 -3.27 8.17
N PHE A 75 -7.85 -2.50 7.08
CA PHE A 75 -7.54 -1.06 7.10
C PHE A 75 -8.72 -0.27 7.69
N THR A 76 -8.39 0.68 8.55
CA THR A 76 -9.35 1.59 9.21
C THR A 76 -9.21 3.03 8.72
N LYS A 77 -8.00 3.48 8.41
CA LYS A 77 -7.69 4.84 7.90
C LYS A 77 -6.49 4.78 6.96
N LEU A 78 -6.48 5.66 5.96
CA LEU A 78 -5.33 5.96 5.09
C LEU A 78 -5.14 7.47 5.06
N GLU A 79 -3.93 7.94 5.31
CA GLU A 79 -3.58 9.37 5.29
C GLU A 79 -2.25 9.57 4.59
N ILE A 80 -2.15 10.59 3.74
CA ILE A 80 -0.90 10.92 3.07
C ILE A 80 0.02 11.56 4.10
N THR A 81 1.22 11.01 4.24
CA THR A 81 2.30 11.62 5.03
C THR A 81 3.13 12.48 4.09
N GLY A 82 3.24 13.77 4.40
CA GLY A 82 4.02 14.76 3.66
C GLY A 82 5.08 15.42 4.53
#